data_AF-A0A958FGC4-F1
#
_entry.id   AF-A0A958FGC4-F1
#
_cell.length_a   1.000
_cell.length_b   1.000
_cell.length_c   1.000
_cell.angle_alpha   90.00
_cell.angle_beta   90.00
_cell.angle_gamma   90.00
#
_symmetry.space_group_name_H-M   'P 1'
#
loop_
_entity.id
_entity.type
_entity.pdbx_description
1 polymer ?
#
loop_
_entity_poly.entity_id
_entity_poly.type
_entity_poly.pdbx_seq_one_letter_code
_entity_poly.pdbx_strand_id
1 'polypeptide(L)'
;RRDDPWLNFYIGAAYGYRAFFRVRSFNWIGAYLDGKKGIGNFHRALEKEPALYDVYLGLGSYHYWRTARSKFIRVIAFWMSDKRDFGLKQIDFSIRHGRYCPAESFLVLATAQFDYGQYQAALQTLQEFHRDHRPVMSSRYLEGRLRIEAGEWDRVEQIFRDLLARLEPYPYPSVGYQVECQYWIARALTEKGEAAAALERCRKALALAETRDKDGELESQFESFDDIKSMLEDLEKALLQKR
;
A
#
# COMPACT_ATOMS: atom_id res chain seq x y z
N ARG A 1 3.56 33.94 6.38
CA ARG A 1 5.03 34.13 6.30
C ARG A 1 5.64 32.82 5.81
N ARG A 2 6.52 32.82 4.81
CA ARG A 2 7.09 31.59 4.21
C ARG A 2 8.10 30.84 5.11
N ASP A 3 8.44 31.41 6.27
CA ASP A 3 9.44 30.89 7.22
C ASP A 3 8.85 30.15 8.44
N ASP A 4 7.54 29.88 8.46
CA ASP A 4 6.93 29.11 9.54
C ASP A 4 7.24 27.60 9.37
N PRO A 5 7.87 26.92 10.36
CA PRO A 5 8.18 25.49 10.27
C PRO A 5 6.93 24.63 10.06
N TRP A 6 5.80 24.98 10.68
CA TRP A 6 4.55 24.22 10.56
C TRP A 6 3.95 24.38 9.18
N LEU A 7 3.98 25.60 8.63
CA LEU A 7 3.54 25.82 7.25
C LEU A 7 4.38 25.00 6.26
N ASN A 8 5.70 24.97 6.45
CA ASN A 8 6.58 24.13 5.64
C ASN A 8 6.26 22.63 5.82
N PHE A 9 6.00 22.18 7.04
CA PHE A 9 5.58 20.80 7.31
C PHE A 9 4.28 20.43 6.59
N TYR A 10 3.23 21.25 6.70
CA TYR A 10 1.95 20.98 6.04
C TYR A 10 2.05 21.04 4.51
N ILE A 11 2.81 21.99 3.96
CA ILE A 11 3.07 22.05 2.52
C ILE A 11 3.85 20.81 2.07
N GLY A 12 4.85 20.39 2.86
CA GLY A 12 5.61 19.17 2.64
C GLY A 12 4.73 17.94 2.55
N ALA A 13 3.83 17.78 3.54
CA ALA A 13 2.86 16.70 3.61
C ALA A 13 1.87 16.73 2.43
N ALA A 14 1.34 17.91 2.07
CA ALA A 14 0.44 18.06 0.94
C ALA A 14 1.07 17.63 -0.39
N TYR A 15 2.34 18.01 -0.63
CA TYR A 15 3.10 17.50 -1.77
C TYR A 15 3.32 15.98 -1.69
N GLY A 16 3.58 15.44 -0.49
CA GLY A 16 3.71 14.00 -0.27
C GLY A 16 2.44 13.22 -0.66
N TYR A 17 1.27 13.62 -0.16
CA TYR A 17 0.00 12.99 -0.51
C TYR A 17 -0.30 13.10 -2.02
N ARG A 18 -0.01 14.25 -2.63
CA ARG A 18 -0.19 14.43 -4.06
C ARG A 18 0.76 13.58 -4.89
N ALA A 19 2.01 13.40 -4.43
CA ALA A 19 2.96 12.48 -5.05
C ALA A 19 2.46 11.03 -4.98
N PHE A 20 1.91 10.62 -3.83
CA PHE A 20 1.32 9.29 -3.66
C PHE A 20 0.12 9.06 -4.57
N PHE A 21 -0.79 10.04 -4.68
CA PHE A 21 -1.89 9.98 -5.65
C PHE A 21 -1.39 9.82 -7.09
N ARG A 22 -0.39 10.62 -7.48
CA ARG A 22 0.19 10.57 -8.83
C ARG A 22 0.87 9.23 -9.14
N VAL A 23 1.50 8.59 -8.15
CA VAL A 23 2.02 7.22 -8.29
C VAL A 23 0.89 6.26 -8.66
N ARG A 24 -0.23 6.31 -7.93
CA ARG A 24 -1.40 5.44 -8.17
C ARG A 24 -2.16 5.75 -9.46
N SER A 25 -1.87 6.88 -10.10
CA SER A 25 -2.41 7.27 -11.42
C SER A 25 -1.36 7.19 -12.54
N PHE A 26 -0.28 6.42 -12.37
CA PHE A 26 0.82 6.26 -13.34
C PHE A 26 1.56 7.56 -13.74
N ASN A 27 1.38 8.66 -13.01
CA ASN A 27 2.06 9.93 -13.24
C ASN A 27 3.37 10.01 -12.45
N TRP A 28 4.33 9.18 -12.85
CA TRP A 28 5.62 9.01 -12.16
C TRP A 28 6.47 10.28 -12.11
N ILE A 29 6.53 11.03 -13.22
CA ILE A 29 7.32 12.27 -13.31
C ILE A 29 6.72 13.32 -12.38
N GLY A 30 5.39 13.49 -12.42
CA GLY A 30 4.69 14.41 -11.54
C GLY A 30 4.83 14.03 -10.08
N ALA A 31 4.83 12.73 -9.76
CA ALA A 31 5.08 12.24 -8.41
C ALA A 31 6.50 12.55 -7.92
N TYR A 32 7.51 12.34 -8.77
CA TYR A 32 8.90 12.67 -8.44
C TYR A 32 9.10 14.17 -8.18
N LEU A 33 8.53 15.03 -9.03
CA LEU A 33 8.61 16.48 -8.87
C LEU A 33 7.93 16.95 -7.58
N ASP A 34 6.77 16.37 -7.24
CA ASP A 34 6.08 16.67 -5.99
C ASP A 34 6.85 16.15 -4.78
N GLY A 35 7.40 14.94 -4.84
CA GLY A 35 8.27 14.40 -3.78
C GLY A 35 9.46 15.31 -3.50
N LYS A 36 10.15 15.79 -4.55
CA LYS A 36 11.26 16.75 -4.41
C LYS A 36 10.81 18.05 -3.75
N LYS A 37 9.65 18.59 -4.13
CA LYS A 37 9.08 19.80 -3.50
C LYS A 37 8.73 19.55 -2.04
N GLY A 38 8.13 18.40 -1.72
CA GLY A 38 7.75 18.03 -0.36
C GLY A 38 8.96 18.00 0.58
N ILE A 39 10.02 17.31 0.18
CA ILE A 39 11.28 17.20 0.94
C ILE A 39 11.95 18.55 1.15
N GLY A 40 11.96 19.40 0.13
CA GLY A 40 12.50 20.75 0.26
C GLY A 40 11.80 21.55 1.37
N ASN A 41 10.49 21.34 1.56
CA ASN A 41 9.77 21.95 2.67
C ASN A 41 10.04 21.24 4.00
N PHE A 42 10.15 19.91 4.04
CA PHE A 42 10.53 19.20 5.27
C PHE A 42 11.91 19.60 5.80
N HIS A 43 12.90 19.80 4.91
CA HIS A 43 14.20 20.32 5.32
C HIS A 43 14.10 21.73 5.90
N ARG A 44 13.35 22.64 5.27
CA ARG A 44 13.10 23.98 5.83
C ARG A 44 12.38 23.94 7.17
N ALA A 45 11.46 23.00 7.36
CA ALA A 45 10.78 22.81 8.63
C ALA A 45 11.78 22.39 9.72
N LEU A 46 12.65 21.41 9.43
CA LEU A 46 13.71 20.95 10.35
C LEU A 46 14.76 22.02 10.65
N GLU A 47 15.12 22.86 9.68
CA GLU A 47 16.07 23.97 9.89
C GLU A 47 15.56 24.98 10.93
N LYS A 48 14.24 25.09 11.08
CA LYS A 48 13.59 26.05 11.99
C LYS A 48 13.11 25.40 13.28
N GLU A 49 12.63 24.16 13.21
CA GLU A 49 12.16 23.37 14.34
C GLU A 49 12.79 21.96 14.28
N PRO A 50 14.00 21.78 14.85
CA PRO A 50 14.70 20.49 14.81
C PRO A 50 13.98 19.37 15.55
N ALA A 51 13.06 19.69 16.47
CA ALA A 51 12.28 18.70 17.20
C ALA A 51 11.01 18.25 16.46
N LEU A 52 10.76 18.75 15.24
CA LEU A 52 9.61 18.35 14.42
C LEU A 52 9.86 16.99 13.75
N TYR A 53 9.88 15.94 14.55
CA TYR A 53 10.27 14.59 14.11
C TYR A 53 9.27 13.94 13.15
N ASP A 54 8.04 14.41 13.10
CA ASP A 54 6.99 13.96 12.15
C ASP A 54 7.38 14.14 10.67
N VAL A 55 8.32 15.03 10.36
CA VAL A 55 8.90 15.16 9.00
C VAL A 55 9.58 13.87 8.52
N TYR A 56 10.05 13.02 9.43
CA TYR A 56 10.79 11.81 9.08
C TYR A 56 9.90 10.74 8.46
N LEU A 57 8.57 10.79 8.68
CA LEU A 57 7.61 10.01 7.89
C LEU A 57 7.78 10.31 6.39
N GLY A 58 7.74 11.60 6.02
CA GLY A 58 7.84 12.03 4.62
C GLY A 58 9.23 11.85 4.03
N LEU A 59 10.28 12.19 4.77
CA LEU A 59 11.68 11.98 4.34
C LEU A 59 11.98 10.49 4.15
N GLY A 60 11.61 9.65 5.12
CA GLY A 60 11.85 8.22 5.08
C GLY A 60 11.07 7.54 3.96
N SER A 61 9.81 7.93 3.77
CA SER A 61 9.00 7.49 2.62
C SER A 61 9.70 7.79 1.29
N TYR A 62 10.18 9.02 1.10
CA TYR A 62 10.89 9.35 -0.14
C TYR A 62 12.18 8.55 -0.30
N HIS A 63 12.98 8.43 0.75
CA HIS A 63 14.24 7.70 0.71
C HIS A 63 14.04 6.22 0.39
N TYR A 64 12.94 5.63 0.85
CA TYR A 64 12.56 4.27 0.51
C TYR A 64 12.02 4.15 -0.93
N TRP A 65 10.95 4.87 -1.24
CA TRP A 65 10.19 4.68 -2.48
C TRP A 65 10.91 5.17 -3.75
N ARG A 66 11.87 6.10 -3.63
CA ARG A 66 12.67 6.55 -4.78
C ARG A 66 13.53 5.45 -5.41
N THR A 67 13.75 4.35 -4.69
CA THR A 67 14.56 3.19 -5.11
C THR A 67 13.80 1.86 -5.03
N ALA A 68 12.54 1.88 -4.56
CA ALA A 68 11.69 0.70 -4.50
C ALA A 68 11.33 0.19 -5.91
N ARG A 69 11.12 -1.13 -6.01
CA ARG A 69 11.43 -1.98 -7.18
C ARG A 69 10.49 -1.89 -8.40
N SER A 70 9.86 -0.76 -8.71
CA SER A 70 9.26 -0.63 -10.05
C SER A 70 10.37 -0.75 -11.11
N LYS A 71 10.20 -1.65 -12.10
CA LYS A 71 11.14 -1.81 -13.23
C LYS A 71 11.38 -0.45 -13.90
N PHE A 72 10.35 0.38 -13.98
CA PHE A 72 10.41 1.72 -14.52
C PHE A 72 11.29 2.67 -13.70
N ILE A 73 11.12 2.66 -12.36
CA ILE A 73 11.94 3.49 -11.46
C ILE A 73 13.42 3.10 -11.59
N ARG A 74 13.75 1.80 -11.65
CA ARG A 74 15.16 1.36 -11.83
C ARG A 74 15.81 1.88 -13.10
N VAL A 75 15.07 1.97 -14.21
CA VAL A 75 15.59 2.50 -15.48
C VAL A 75 15.89 4.00 -15.36
N ILE A 76 14.99 4.78 -14.75
CA ILE A 76 15.16 6.23 -14.61
C ILE A 76 15.99 6.65 -13.39
N ALA A 77 16.31 5.72 -12.49
CA ALA A 77 16.98 5.98 -11.22
C ALA A 77 18.29 5.21 -11.07
N PHE A 78 18.85 4.62 -12.14
CA PHE A 78 19.99 3.70 -12.05
C PHE A 78 21.24 4.34 -11.39
N TRP A 79 21.36 5.68 -11.44
CA TRP A 79 22.44 6.44 -10.81
C TRP A 79 22.18 6.81 -9.33
N MET A 80 20.99 6.53 -8.80
CA MET A 80 20.63 6.86 -7.41
C MET A 80 21.10 5.77 -6.45
N SER A 81 21.76 6.17 -5.36
CA SER A 81 22.09 5.25 -4.28
C SER A 81 20.83 4.66 -3.65
N ASP A 82 20.85 3.36 -3.36
CA ASP A 82 19.81 2.70 -2.59
C ASP A 82 19.81 3.26 -1.16
N LYS A 83 18.67 3.80 -0.74
CA LYS A 83 18.47 4.40 0.58
C LYS A 83 17.30 3.77 1.33
N ARG A 84 16.88 2.55 0.95
CA ARG A 84 15.74 1.88 1.58
C ARG A 84 15.94 1.65 3.08
N ASP A 85 17.08 1.11 3.50
CA ASP A 85 17.37 0.90 4.93
C ASP A 85 17.37 2.23 5.71
N PHE A 86 17.88 3.30 5.11
CA PHE A 86 17.87 4.62 5.71
C PHE A 86 16.44 5.17 5.82
N GLY A 87 15.62 4.98 4.78
CA GLY A 87 14.22 5.35 4.77
C GLY A 87 13.42 4.63 5.86
N LEU A 88 13.63 3.32 6.03
CA LEU A 88 13.01 2.54 7.10
C LEU A 88 13.37 3.09 8.48
N LYS A 89 14.66 3.38 8.73
CA LYS A 89 15.12 3.97 9.99
C LYS A 89 14.48 5.34 10.27
N GLN A 90 14.27 6.16 9.24
CA GLN A 90 13.61 7.44 9.40
C GLN A 90 12.12 7.29 9.73
N ILE A 91 11.41 6.37 9.08
CA ILE A 91 9.99 6.12 9.38
C ILE A 91 9.86 5.58 10.82
N ASP A 92 10.69 4.62 11.22
CA ASP A 92 10.75 4.14 12.62
C ASP A 92 11.05 5.28 13.62
N PHE A 93 11.97 6.17 13.27
CA PHE A 93 12.26 7.35 14.10
C PHE A 93 11.03 8.24 14.28
N SER A 94 10.23 8.45 13.22
CA SER A 94 8.97 9.18 13.27
C SER A 94 7.92 8.50 14.15
N ILE A 95 7.86 7.17 14.16
CA ILE A 95 6.97 6.41 15.07
C ILE A 95 7.35 6.68 16.53
N ARG A 96 8.65 6.61 16.83
CA ARG A 96 9.15 6.67 18.22
C ARG A 96 9.22 8.07 18.82
N HIS A 97 9.34 9.10 17.99
CA HIS A 97 9.56 10.48 18.45
C HIS A 97 8.56 11.49 17.90
N GLY A 98 7.81 11.14 16.85
CA GLY A 98 6.78 12.01 16.27
C GLY A 98 5.63 12.24 17.24
N ARG A 99 4.96 13.38 17.08
CA ARG A 99 3.83 13.78 17.93
C ARG A 99 2.48 13.63 17.24
N TYR A 100 2.43 13.76 15.92
CA TYR A 100 1.19 13.90 15.14
C TYR A 100 0.92 12.72 14.23
N CYS A 101 1.94 12.17 13.59
CA CYS A 101 1.80 11.07 12.63
C CYS A 101 2.39 9.69 13.02
N PRO A 102 2.57 9.29 14.31
CA PRO A 102 3.00 7.93 14.63
C PRO A 102 2.09 6.84 14.03
N ALA A 103 0.76 7.02 14.09
CA ALA A 103 -0.22 6.06 13.59
C ALA A 103 -0.06 5.80 12.09
N GLU A 104 0.06 6.86 11.29
CA GLU A 104 0.31 6.77 9.86
C GLU A 104 1.69 6.17 9.57
N SER A 105 2.70 6.53 10.37
CA SER A 105 4.07 6.04 10.21
C SER A 105 4.17 4.54 10.40
N PHE A 106 3.40 3.94 11.31
CA PHE A 106 3.31 2.48 11.45
C PHE A 106 2.87 1.79 10.15
N LEU A 107 1.79 2.28 9.54
CA LEU A 107 1.26 1.69 8.31
C LEU A 107 2.24 1.84 7.15
N VAL A 108 2.89 3.01 7.04
CA VAL A 108 3.91 3.25 6.03
C VAL A 108 5.14 2.36 6.24
N LEU A 109 5.59 2.19 7.49
CA LEU A 109 6.72 1.31 7.81
C LEU A 109 6.41 -0.15 7.48
N ALA A 110 5.25 -0.66 7.92
CA ALA A 110 4.85 -2.03 7.67
C ALA A 110 4.69 -2.30 6.16
N THR A 111 4.15 -1.35 5.41
CA THR A 111 4.03 -1.45 3.93
C THR A 111 5.40 -1.47 3.26
N ALA A 112 6.32 -0.60 3.69
CA ALA A 112 7.68 -0.57 3.17
C ALA A 112 8.45 -1.86 3.52
N GLN A 113 8.29 -2.39 4.73
CA GLN A 113 8.88 -3.67 5.12
C GLN A 113 8.32 -4.83 4.29
N PHE A 114 7.01 -4.84 4.02
CA PHE A 114 6.37 -5.83 3.15
C PHE A 114 6.94 -5.77 1.72
N ASP A 115 7.01 -4.57 1.12
CA ASP A 115 7.62 -4.35 -0.21
C ASP A 115 9.09 -4.79 -0.26
N TYR A 116 9.82 -4.62 0.85
CA TYR A 116 11.20 -5.06 0.96
C TYR A 116 11.36 -6.59 1.17
N GLY A 117 10.26 -7.34 1.33
CA GLY A 117 10.29 -8.77 1.65
C GLY A 117 10.62 -9.08 3.11
N GLN A 118 10.55 -8.08 4.00
CA GLN A 118 10.74 -8.25 5.45
C GLN A 118 9.40 -8.59 6.13
N TYR A 119 8.75 -9.68 5.70
CA TYR A 119 7.38 -10.02 6.10
C TYR A 119 7.20 -10.17 7.61
N GLN A 120 8.15 -10.82 8.30
CA GLN A 120 8.08 -10.96 9.76
C GLN A 120 8.17 -9.60 10.48
N ALA A 121 9.05 -8.71 10.02
CA ALA A 121 9.16 -7.36 10.59
C ALA A 121 7.89 -6.54 10.30
N ALA A 122 7.34 -6.62 9.09
CA ALA A 122 6.09 -5.98 8.72
C ALA A 122 4.92 -6.43 9.60
N LEU A 123 4.82 -7.74 9.89
CA LEU A 123 3.80 -8.28 10.78
C LEU A 123 3.96 -7.78 12.22
N GLN A 124 5.18 -7.73 12.74
CA GLN A 124 5.46 -7.19 14.07
C GLN A 124 5.07 -5.71 14.18
N THR A 125 5.47 -4.90 13.19
CA THR A 125 5.10 -3.47 13.12
C THR A 125 3.57 -3.29 13.09
N LEU A 126 2.87 -4.13 12.32
CA LEU A 126 1.41 -4.06 12.23
C LEU A 126 0.72 -4.50 13.53
N GLN A 127 1.25 -5.50 14.23
CA GLN A 127 0.77 -5.94 15.54
C GLN A 127 0.98 -4.87 16.61
N GLU A 128 2.12 -4.18 16.57
CA GLU A 128 2.38 -3.04 17.46
C GLU A 128 1.37 -1.92 17.21
N PHE A 129 1.12 -1.58 15.94
CA PHE A 129 0.08 -0.61 15.57
C PHE A 129 -1.30 -1.00 16.11
N HIS A 130 -1.71 -2.26 15.95
CA HIS A 130 -3.03 -2.75 16.40
C HIS A 130 -3.17 -2.86 17.92
N ARG A 131 -2.09 -2.78 18.70
CA ARG A 131 -2.15 -2.74 20.17
C ARG A 131 -2.87 -1.48 20.65
N ASP A 132 -2.56 -0.35 20.02
CA ASP A 132 -2.99 0.97 20.47
C ASP A 132 -3.99 1.63 19.51
N HIS A 133 -4.17 1.08 18.31
CA HIS A 133 -5.03 1.63 17.27
C HIS A 133 -6.03 0.60 16.74
N ARG A 134 -7.27 1.05 16.50
CA ARG A 134 -8.28 0.22 15.83
C ARG A 134 -7.82 -0.08 14.39
N PRO A 135 -7.87 -1.35 13.94
CA PRO A 135 -7.54 -1.70 12.56
C PRO A 135 -8.42 -0.96 11.53
N VAL A 136 -7.76 -0.22 10.64
CA VAL A 136 -8.35 0.43 9.45
C VAL A 136 -8.26 -0.48 8.22
N MET A 137 -8.99 -0.15 7.15
CA MET A 137 -9.05 -0.97 5.93
C MET A 137 -7.66 -1.30 5.35
N SER A 138 -6.76 -0.31 5.25
CA SER A 138 -5.39 -0.52 4.75
C SER A 138 -4.57 -1.44 5.66
N SER A 139 -4.72 -1.32 6.97
CA SER A 139 -4.04 -2.18 7.94
C SER A 139 -4.53 -3.63 7.87
N ARG A 140 -5.83 -3.84 7.65
CA ARG A 140 -6.43 -5.17 7.48
C ARG A 140 -6.06 -5.80 6.16
N TYR A 141 -6.01 -5.00 5.09
CA TYR A 141 -5.51 -5.44 3.80
C TYR A 141 -4.07 -5.93 3.90
N LEU A 142 -3.18 -5.15 4.52
CA LEU A 142 -1.79 -5.54 4.73
C LEU A 142 -1.67 -6.80 5.61
N GLU A 143 -2.51 -6.94 6.65
CA GLU A 143 -2.61 -8.19 7.42
C GLU A 143 -2.92 -9.36 6.48
N GLY A 144 -3.94 -9.26 5.63
CA GLY A 144 -4.28 -10.30 4.66
C GLY A 144 -3.12 -10.68 3.74
N ARG A 145 -2.39 -9.68 3.24
CA ARG A 145 -1.19 -9.87 2.41
C ARG A 145 -0.06 -10.60 3.14
N LEU A 146 0.19 -10.26 4.40
CA LEU A 146 1.18 -10.96 5.22
C LEU A 146 0.77 -12.41 5.52
N ARG A 147 -0.54 -12.67 5.66
CA ARG A 147 -1.08 -14.01 5.91
C ARG A 147 -1.00 -14.90 4.67
N ILE A 148 -1.07 -14.31 3.48
CA ILE A 148 -0.79 -15.01 2.21
C ILE A 148 0.65 -15.52 2.19
N GLU A 149 1.63 -14.66 2.52
CA GLU A 149 3.05 -15.05 2.60
C GLU A 149 3.31 -16.12 3.69
N ALA A 150 2.49 -16.15 4.74
CA ALA A 150 2.54 -17.17 5.78
C ALA A 150 1.80 -18.48 5.44
N GLY A 151 1.05 -18.54 4.32
CA GLY A 151 0.22 -19.69 3.95
C GLY A 151 -0.98 -19.92 4.87
N GLU A 152 -1.41 -18.91 5.63
CA GLU A 152 -2.52 -18.99 6.59
C GLU A 152 -3.87 -18.81 5.90
N TRP A 153 -4.22 -19.73 4.98
CA TRP A 153 -5.33 -19.55 4.03
C TRP A 153 -6.71 -19.34 4.64
N ASP A 154 -7.02 -19.98 5.78
CA ASP A 154 -8.28 -19.71 6.50
C ASP A 154 -8.37 -18.26 6.97
N ARG A 155 -7.25 -17.71 7.44
CA ARG A 155 -7.17 -16.32 7.89
C ARG A 155 -7.23 -15.35 6.72
N VAL A 156 -6.60 -15.68 5.60
CA VAL A 156 -6.69 -14.92 4.34
C VAL A 156 -8.14 -14.82 3.91
N GLU A 157 -8.85 -15.95 3.80
CA GLU A 157 -10.25 -15.97 3.40
C GLU A 157 -11.10 -15.08 4.32
N GLN A 158 -10.96 -15.23 5.63
CA GLN A 158 -11.70 -14.43 6.61
C GLN A 158 -11.46 -12.93 6.41
N ILE A 159 -10.20 -12.50 6.32
CA ILE A 159 -9.83 -11.08 6.20
C ILE A 159 -10.41 -10.49 4.92
N PHE A 160 -10.25 -11.15 3.78
CA PHE A 160 -10.71 -10.59 2.50
C PHE A 160 -12.24 -10.62 2.36
N ARG A 161 -12.94 -11.57 2.99
CA ARG A 161 -14.40 -11.53 3.11
C ARG A 161 -14.87 -10.35 3.95
N ASP A 162 -14.21 -10.10 5.09
CA ASP A 162 -14.52 -8.95 5.95
C ASP A 162 -14.27 -7.62 5.24
N LEU A 163 -13.20 -7.52 4.45
CA LEU A 163 -12.90 -6.35 3.62
C LEU A 163 -13.96 -6.14 2.54
N LEU A 164 -14.30 -7.20 1.80
CA LEU A 164 -15.31 -7.15 0.74
C LEU A 164 -16.68 -6.71 1.28
N ALA A 165 -17.15 -7.29 2.39
CA ALA A 165 -18.42 -6.95 3.02
C ALA A 165 -18.49 -5.47 3.47
N ARG A 166 -17.34 -4.84 3.73
CA ARG A 166 -17.27 -3.40 4.05
C ARG A 166 -17.22 -2.53 2.80
N LEU A 167 -16.80 -3.04 1.66
CA LEU A 167 -16.70 -2.29 0.40
C LEU A 167 -18.01 -2.27 -0.38
N GLU A 168 -18.78 -3.35 -0.36
CA GLU A 168 -20.04 -3.48 -1.12
C GLU A 168 -21.08 -2.39 -0.81
N PRO A 169 -21.29 -1.94 0.46
CA PRO A 169 -22.29 -0.92 0.77
C PRO A 169 -21.84 0.52 0.45
N TYR A 170 -20.59 0.75 0.02
CA TYR A 170 -20.07 2.10 -0.13
C TYR A 170 -20.60 2.77 -1.43
N PRO A 171 -20.99 4.06 -1.35
CA PRO A 171 -21.53 4.80 -2.50
C PRO A 171 -20.50 5.06 -3.62
N TYR A 172 -19.21 4.93 -3.31
CA TYR A 172 -18.12 4.94 -4.28
C TYR A 172 -17.52 3.53 -4.34
N PRO A 173 -18.10 2.63 -5.15
CA PRO A 173 -17.63 1.25 -5.21
C PRO A 173 -16.23 1.24 -5.81
N SER A 174 -15.23 0.90 -5.00
CA SER A 174 -13.90 0.60 -5.51
C SER A 174 -13.93 -0.79 -6.14
N VAL A 175 -14.47 -0.88 -7.36
CA VAL A 175 -14.64 -2.12 -8.13
C VAL A 175 -13.31 -2.87 -8.22
N GLY A 176 -12.22 -2.16 -8.53
CA GLY A 176 -10.89 -2.75 -8.60
C GLY A 176 -10.50 -3.45 -7.28
N TYR A 177 -10.77 -2.82 -6.15
CA TYR A 177 -10.45 -3.39 -4.85
C TYR A 177 -11.39 -4.54 -4.44
N GLN A 178 -12.66 -4.49 -4.85
CA GLN A 178 -13.59 -5.60 -4.66
C GLN A 178 -13.18 -6.83 -5.47
N VAL A 179 -12.78 -6.64 -6.73
CA VAL A 179 -12.24 -7.71 -7.59
C VAL A 179 -10.99 -8.33 -6.96
N GLU A 180 -10.08 -7.50 -6.47
CA GLU A 180 -8.88 -7.97 -5.76
C GLU A 180 -9.24 -8.80 -4.51
N CYS A 181 -10.19 -8.35 -3.69
CA CYS A 181 -10.65 -9.12 -2.53
C CYS A 181 -11.21 -10.49 -2.96
N GLN A 182 -12.03 -10.53 -4.01
CA GLN A 182 -12.59 -11.77 -4.53
C GLN A 182 -11.51 -12.71 -5.08
N TYR A 183 -10.48 -12.17 -5.73
CA TYR A 183 -9.32 -12.93 -6.19
C TYR A 183 -8.62 -13.62 -5.01
N TRP A 184 -8.30 -12.88 -3.94
CA TRP A 184 -7.63 -13.46 -2.77
C TRP A 184 -8.51 -14.48 -2.03
N ILE A 185 -9.83 -14.30 -2.00
CA ILE A 185 -10.77 -15.31 -1.51
C ILE A 185 -10.73 -16.57 -2.38
N ALA A 186 -10.80 -16.44 -3.71
CA ALA A 186 -10.74 -17.57 -4.65
C ALA A 186 -9.41 -18.32 -4.53
N ARG A 187 -8.30 -17.60 -4.36
CA ARG A 187 -6.98 -18.18 -4.14
C ARG A 187 -6.93 -19.00 -2.84
N ALA A 188 -7.43 -18.44 -1.73
CA ALA A 188 -7.51 -19.15 -0.46
C ALA A 188 -8.36 -20.41 -0.54
N LEU A 189 -9.54 -20.34 -1.18
CA LEU A 189 -10.41 -21.51 -1.40
C LEU A 189 -9.72 -22.60 -2.24
N THR A 190 -8.94 -22.21 -3.24
CA THR A 190 -8.17 -23.15 -4.07
C THR A 190 -7.14 -23.90 -3.25
N GLU A 191 -6.39 -23.20 -2.39
CA GLU A 191 -5.38 -23.80 -1.50
C GLU A 191 -6.01 -24.71 -0.42
N LYS A 192 -7.26 -24.44 -0.05
CA LYS A 192 -8.07 -25.29 0.84
C LYS A 192 -8.71 -26.50 0.13
N GLY A 193 -8.53 -26.65 -1.18
CA GLY A 193 -9.13 -27.74 -1.97
C GLY A 193 -10.59 -27.52 -2.36
N GLU A 194 -11.15 -26.34 -2.10
CA GLU A 194 -12.55 -25.98 -2.38
C GLU A 194 -12.73 -25.45 -3.81
N ALA A 195 -12.31 -26.25 -4.80
CA ALA A 195 -12.19 -25.81 -6.20
C ALA A 195 -13.51 -25.29 -6.82
N ALA A 196 -14.65 -25.88 -6.46
CA ALA A 196 -15.95 -25.43 -6.96
C ALA A 196 -16.32 -24.02 -6.46
N ALA A 197 -16.11 -23.75 -5.16
CA ALA A 197 -16.35 -22.46 -4.56
C ALA A 197 -15.36 -21.40 -5.10
N ALA A 198 -14.10 -21.78 -5.28
CA ALA A 198 -13.08 -20.92 -5.90
C ALA A 198 -13.49 -20.50 -7.32
N LEU A 199 -13.95 -21.44 -8.15
CA LEU A 199 -14.39 -21.15 -9.52
C LEU A 199 -15.60 -20.21 -9.56
N GLU A 200 -16.56 -20.39 -8.66
CA GLU A 200 -17.70 -19.46 -8.54
C GLU A 200 -17.23 -18.05 -8.18
N ARG A 201 -16.25 -17.92 -7.28
CA ARG A 201 -15.64 -16.64 -6.90
C ARG A 201 -14.92 -15.99 -8.07
N CYS A 202 -14.14 -16.75 -8.85
CA CYS A 202 -13.48 -16.22 -10.03
C CYS A 202 -14.47 -15.61 -11.03
N ARG A 203 -15.56 -16.33 -11.33
CA ARG A 203 -16.58 -15.86 -12.28
C ARG A 203 -17.26 -14.58 -11.82
N LYS A 204 -17.60 -14.48 -10.52
CA LYS A 204 -18.17 -13.26 -9.94
C LYS A 204 -17.20 -12.09 -10.05
N ALA A 205 -15.93 -12.33 -9.76
CA ALA A 205 -14.89 -11.31 -9.85
C ALA A 205 -14.65 -10.84 -11.29
N LEU A 206 -14.62 -11.75 -12.28
CA LEU A 206 -14.46 -11.41 -13.69
C LEU A 206 -15.65 -10.61 -14.22
N ALA A 207 -16.88 -11.00 -13.87
CA ALA A 207 -18.07 -10.23 -14.23
C ALA A 207 -18.06 -8.82 -13.63
N LEU A 208 -17.62 -8.69 -12.37
CA LEU A 208 -17.48 -7.40 -11.70
C LEU A 208 -16.36 -6.55 -12.34
N ALA A 209 -15.27 -7.16 -12.77
CA ALA A 209 -14.13 -6.48 -13.39
C ALA A 209 -14.52 -5.69 -14.64
N GLU A 210 -15.53 -6.14 -15.40
CA GLU A 210 -16.04 -5.45 -16.59
C GLU A 210 -16.78 -4.13 -16.26
N THR A 211 -17.13 -3.90 -15.00
CA THR A 211 -17.82 -2.67 -14.54
C THR A 211 -16.88 -1.60 -14.01
N ARG A 212 -15.56 -1.88 -13.95
CA ARG A 212 -14.57 -0.96 -13.38
C ARG A 212 -14.46 0.32 -14.21
N ASP A 213 -14.49 1.46 -13.52
CA ASP A 213 -14.12 2.75 -14.11
C ASP A 213 -12.60 2.96 -13.96
N LYS A 214 -11.85 2.76 -15.04
CA LYS A 214 -10.39 2.90 -15.04
C LYS A 214 -9.93 4.32 -14.71
N ASP A 215 -10.68 5.34 -15.13
CA ASP A 215 -10.29 6.74 -14.94
C ASP A 215 -10.76 7.28 -13.58
N GLY A 216 -11.86 6.73 -13.05
CA GLY A 216 -12.41 7.06 -11.74
C GLY A 216 -11.78 6.33 -10.55
N GLU A 217 -11.04 5.25 -10.79
CA GLU A 217 -10.49 4.39 -9.72
C GLU A 217 -8.96 4.40 -9.66
N LEU A 218 -8.43 4.29 -8.44
CA LEU A 218 -6.98 4.19 -8.20
C LEU A 218 -6.50 2.74 -8.24
N GLU A 219 -5.28 2.54 -8.73
CA GLU A 219 -4.60 1.25 -8.69
C GLU A 219 -4.33 0.79 -7.25
N SER A 220 -4.27 -0.52 -7.01
CA SER A 220 -3.89 -1.06 -5.69
C SER A 220 -2.44 -0.71 -5.34
N GLN A 221 -2.08 -0.95 -4.08
CA GLN A 221 -0.75 -0.57 -3.57
C GLN A 221 0.38 -1.48 -4.10
N PHE A 222 0.07 -2.74 -4.42
CA PHE A 222 1.06 -3.76 -4.74
C PHE A 222 0.95 -4.25 -6.18
N GLU A 223 -0.24 -4.69 -6.59
CA GLU A 223 -0.53 -5.12 -7.97
C GLU A 223 -1.38 -4.07 -8.71
N SER A 224 -1.18 -3.93 -10.01
CA SER A 224 -2.14 -3.18 -10.83
C SER A 224 -3.44 -3.99 -10.99
N PHE A 225 -4.53 -3.32 -11.34
CA PHE A 225 -5.77 -3.98 -11.67
C PHE A 225 -5.61 -4.97 -12.84
N ASP A 226 -4.79 -4.62 -13.83
CA ASP A 226 -4.51 -5.50 -14.97
C ASP A 226 -3.76 -6.76 -14.52
N ASP A 227 -2.81 -6.64 -13.57
CA ASP A 227 -2.14 -7.79 -12.96
C ASP A 227 -3.14 -8.68 -12.21
N ILE A 228 -4.01 -8.09 -11.38
CA ILE A 228 -5.06 -8.82 -10.65
C ILE A 228 -6.02 -9.53 -11.62
N LYS A 229 -6.44 -8.87 -12.70
CA LYS A 229 -7.31 -9.46 -13.71
C LYS A 229 -6.64 -10.64 -14.40
N SER A 230 -5.37 -10.50 -14.81
CA SER A 230 -4.59 -11.60 -15.40
C SER A 230 -4.46 -12.79 -14.43
N MET A 231 -4.12 -12.52 -13.16
CA MET A 231 -4.01 -13.55 -12.13
C MET A 231 -5.33 -14.29 -11.90
N LEU A 232 -6.45 -13.59 -12.00
CA LEU A 232 -7.80 -14.13 -11.87
C LEU A 232 -8.19 -15.03 -13.04
N GLU A 233 -7.91 -14.60 -14.28
CA GLU A 233 -8.12 -15.38 -15.51
C GLU A 233 -7.30 -16.68 -15.51
N ASP A 234 -6.03 -16.59 -15.10
CA ASP A 234 -5.15 -17.75 -14.96
C ASP A 234 -5.66 -18.74 -13.91
N LEU A 235 -6.14 -18.23 -12.76
CA LEU A 235 -6.72 -19.06 -11.70
C LEU A 235 -8.00 -19.77 -12.17
N GLU A 236 -8.89 -19.05 -12.87
CA GLU A 236 -10.11 -19.65 -13.43
C GLU A 236 -9.77 -20.79 -14.41
N LYS A 237 -8.85 -20.53 -15.35
CA LYS A 237 -8.41 -21.51 -16.34
C LYS A 237 -7.82 -22.75 -15.68
N ALA A 238 -6.98 -22.58 -14.66
CA ALA A 238 -6.40 -23.71 -13.92
C ALA A 238 -7.46 -24.54 -13.18
N LEU A 239 -8.50 -23.89 -12.62
CA LEU A 239 -9.61 -24.58 -11.95
C LEU A 239 -10.49 -25.36 -12.92
N LEU A 240 -10.69 -24.87 -14.14
CA LEU A 240 -11.44 -25.57 -15.19
C LEU A 240 -10.72 -26.83 -15.70
N GLN A 241 -9.39 -26.82 -15.74
CA GLN A 241 -8.58 -27.96 -16.20
C GLN A 241 -8.49 -29.11 -15.17
N LYS A 242 -8.81 -28.84 -13.90
CA LYS A 242 -8.80 -29.84 -12.81
C LYS A 242 -10.14 -30.57 -12.64
N ARG A 243 -11.16 -30.20 -13.41
CA ARG A 243 -12.47 -30.88 -13.46
C ARG A 243 -12.46 -31.98 -14.52
#